data_AF-A0A2W6UMV6-F1
#
_entry.id   AF-A0A2W6UMV6-F1
#
_cell.length_a   1.000
_cell.length_b   1.000
_cell.length_c   1.000
_cell.angle_alpha   90.00
_cell.angle_beta   90.00
_cell.angle_gamma   90.00
#
_symmetry.space_group_name_H-M   'P 1'
#
loop_
_entity.id
_entity.type
_entity.pdbx_description
1 polymer ?
#
loop_
_entity_poly.entity_id
_entity_poly.type
_entity_poly.pdbx_seq_one_letter_code
_entity_poly.pdbx_strand_id
1 'polypeptide(L)'
;MSEKDITKSWKDPDEAPSLDRDWFARAEIRDGDKVVRRGRPKSDNSKQAISLRLDADVVEWFKQSGSGWQTRMNEALRKMAGL
;
A
#
# COMPACT_ATOMS: atom_id res chain seq x y z
N MET A 1 -38.55 15.64 29.59
CA MET A 1 -37.36 16.14 28.86
C MET A 1 -36.16 15.80 29.73
N SER A 2 -35.42 14.74 29.38
CA SER A 2 -34.25 14.30 30.15
C SER A 2 -33.02 14.96 29.54
N GLU A 3 -32.50 15.96 30.25
CA GLU A 3 -31.26 16.66 29.92
C GLU A 3 -30.12 15.63 29.97
N LYS A 4 -29.39 15.47 28.87
CA LYS A 4 -28.30 14.49 28.80
C LYS A 4 -27.12 15.03 29.61
N ASP A 5 -26.74 14.30 30.65
CA ASP A 5 -25.55 14.55 31.46
C ASP A 5 -24.28 14.62 30.58
N ILE A 6 -23.86 15.85 30.32
CA ILE A 6 -22.60 16.18 29.67
C ILE A 6 -21.54 16.20 30.78
N THR A 7 -21.20 15.04 31.35
CA THR A 7 -20.08 14.94 32.28
C THR A 7 -18.75 15.08 31.53
N LYS A 8 -18.46 16.34 31.23
CA LYS A 8 -17.21 17.03 30.96
C LYS A 8 -15.94 16.20 31.26
N SER A 9 -15.38 15.54 30.24
CA SER A 9 -13.99 15.05 30.25
C SER A 9 -13.04 16.16 29.77
N TRP A 10 -13.10 17.34 30.39
CA TRP A 10 -12.14 18.41 30.09
C TRP A 10 -10.86 18.12 30.85
N LYS A 11 -9.80 17.74 30.12
CA LYS A 11 -8.44 17.65 30.64
C LYS A 11 -7.77 19.03 30.55
N ASP A 12 -7.10 19.41 31.63
CA ASP A 12 -6.39 20.67 31.75
C ASP A 12 -5.30 20.79 30.66
N PRO A 13 -5.26 21.88 29.86
CA PRO A 13 -4.25 22.12 28.84
C PRO A 13 -2.81 22.05 29.36
N ASP A 14 -2.58 22.32 30.65
CA ASP A 14 -1.25 22.32 31.25
C ASP A 14 -0.74 20.90 31.62
N GLU A 15 -1.61 19.88 31.60
CA GLU A 15 -1.24 18.47 31.74
C GLU A 15 -0.94 17.79 30.39
N ALA A 16 -0.82 18.55 29.30
CA ALA A 16 -0.51 18.00 27.99
C ALA A 16 0.88 17.32 28.00
N PRO A 17 1.01 16.09 27.46
CA PRO A 17 2.30 15.42 27.40
C PRO A 17 3.28 16.22 26.54
N SER A 18 4.55 16.22 26.94
CA SER A 18 5.63 16.81 26.16
C SER A 18 5.73 16.13 24.79
N LEU A 19 5.82 16.94 23.73
CA LEU A 19 6.05 16.49 22.35
C LEU A 19 7.52 16.11 22.16
N ASP A 20 8.00 15.13 22.92
CA ASP A 20 9.37 14.62 22.84
C ASP A 20 9.57 13.68 21.65
N ARG A 21 10.80 13.22 21.47
CA ARG A 21 11.14 12.32 20.36
C ARG A 21 10.37 11.00 20.41
N ASP A 22 10.11 10.48 21.61
CA ASP A 22 9.38 9.23 21.80
C ASP A 22 7.90 9.39 21.43
N TRP A 23 7.32 10.57 21.71
CA TRP A 23 6.00 10.95 21.25
C TRP A 23 5.91 10.98 19.72
N PHE A 24 6.88 11.62 19.04
CA PHE A 24 6.92 11.66 17.57
C PHE A 24 7.21 10.28 16.96
N ALA A 25 8.00 9.44 17.62
CA ALA A 25 8.36 8.11 17.12
C ALA A 25 7.15 7.17 16.96
N ARG A 26 6.10 7.38 17.75
CA ARG A 26 4.84 6.62 17.71
C ARG A 26 3.68 7.39 17.05
N ALA A 27 3.95 8.58 16.50
CA ALA A 27 2.90 9.39 15.90
C ALA A 27 2.43 8.79 14.56
N GLU A 28 1.12 8.77 14.36
CA GLU A 28 0.48 8.34 13.10
C GLU A 28 0.01 9.57 12.32
N ILE A 29 0.26 9.59 11.01
CA ILE A 29 -0.30 10.61 10.11
C ILE A 29 -1.76 10.23 9.82
N ARG A 30 -2.70 11.13 10.09
CA ARG A 30 -4.13 10.91 9.81
C ARG A 30 -4.68 11.97 8.86
N ASP A 31 -5.57 11.54 7.98
CA ASP A 31 -6.43 12.38 7.14
C ASP A 31 -7.89 12.10 7.56
N GLY A 32 -8.47 13.02 8.33
CA GLY A 32 -9.71 12.77 9.08
C GLY A 32 -9.57 11.56 10.01
N ASP A 33 -10.50 10.60 9.89
CA ASP A 33 -10.47 9.35 10.66
C ASP A 33 -9.51 8.28 10.10
N LYS A 34 -8.88 8.50 8.93
CA LYS A 34 -8.07 7.48 8.27
C LYS A 34 -6.58 7.66 8.59
N VAL A 35 -5.92 6.60 9.03
CA VAL A 35 -4.46 6.55 9.18
C VAL A 35 -3.82 6.41 7.80
N VAL A 36 -3.05 7.41 7.39
CA VAL A 36 -2.31 7.43 6.12
C VAL A 36 -1.00 6.69 6.31
N ARG A 37 -0.93 5.44 5.83
CA ARG A 37 0.31 4.68 5.81
C ARG A 37 1.21 5.18 4.68
N ARG A 38 2.48 5.45 5.00
CA ARG A 38 3.49 5.83 4.01
C ARG A 38 3.72 4.69 3.01
N GLY A 39 3.66 4.97 1.70
CA GLY A 39 3.91 3.99 0.64
C GLY A 39 3.21 4.36 -0.67
N ARG A 40 3.54 3.65 -1.77
CA ARG A 40 2.78 3.75 -3.02
C ARG A 40 1.36 3.24 -2.75
N PRO A 41 0.30 3.98 -3.15
CA PRO A 41 -1.07 3.50 -3.01
C PRO A 41 -1.19 2.10 -3.62
N LYS A 42 -1.92 1.23 -2.92
CA LYS A 42 -2.15 -0.14 -3.39
C LYS A 42 -2.94 -0.05 -4.69
N SER A 43 -2.35 -0.53 -5.79
CA SER A 43 -3.04 -0.58 -7.08
C SER A 43 -4.16 -1.61 -7.00
N ASP A 44 -5.37 -1.24 -7.41
CA ASP A 44 -6.51 -2.16 -7.50
C ASP A 44 -6.24 -3.29 -8.52
N ASN A 45 -5.39 -3.03 -9.51
CA ASN A 45 -5.01 -4.00 -10.55
C ASN A 45 -3.49 -4.28 -10.51
N SER A 46 -3.01 -4.81 -9.38
CA SER A 46 -1.63 -5.27 -9.27
C SER A 46 -1.39 -6.56 -10.08
N LYS A 47 -0.19 -6.72 -10.66
CA LYS A 47 0.24 -7.99 -11.25
C LYS A 47 0.15 -9.10 -10.20
N GLN A 48 -0.46 -10.22 -10.55
CA GLN A 48 -0.54 -11.39 -9.68
C GLN A 48 0.74 -12.22 -9.81
N ALA A 49 1.41 -12.49 -8.70
CA ALA A 49 2.54 -13.41 -8.67
C ALA A 49 2.02 -14.85 -8.60
N ILE A 50 2.16 -15.59 -9.70
CA ILE A 50 1.76 -17.00 -9.80
C ILE A 50 2.98 -17.88 -10.09
N SER A 51 2.90 -19.15 -9.72
CA SER A 51 3.86 -20.17 -10.14
C SER A 51 3.35 -20.82 -11.44
N LEU A 52 4.02 -20.53 -12.55
CA LEU A 52 3.70 -21.07 -13.88
C LEU A 52 4.93 -21.77 -14.45
N ARG A 53 4.73 -22.96 -15.04
CA ARG A 53 5.76 -23.65 -15.82
C ARG A 53 5.56 -23.32 -17.29
N LEU A 54 6.64 -22.94 -17.96
CA LEU A 54 6.71 -22.66 -19.38
C LEU A 54 7.82 -23.52 -19.98
N ASP A 55 7.75 -23.74 -21.29
CA ASP A 55 8.83 -24.41 -22.01
C ASP A 55 10.14 -23.62 -21.90
N ALA A 56 11.25 -24.34 -21.81
CA ALA A 56 12.55 -23.74 -21.54
C ALA A 56 13.01 -22.81 -22.67
N ASP A 57 12.75 -23.19 -23.92
CA ASP A 57 13.06 -22.41 -25.11
C ASP A 57 12.34 -21.06 -25.15
N VAL A 58 11.07 -21.02 -24.75
CA VAL A 58 10.28 -19.78 -24.63
C VAL A 58 10.92 -18.84 -23.62
N VAL A 59 11.28 -19.34 -22.43
CA VAL A 59 11.90 -18.53 -21.38
C VAL A 59 13.25 -17.99 -21.84
N GLU A 60 14.08 -18.83 -22.47
CA GLU A 60 15.40 -18.42 -22.97
C GLU A 60 15.28 -17.40 -24.10
N TRP A 61 14.32 -17.55 -25.02
CA TRP A 61 14.05 -16.57 -26.07
C TRP A 61 13.75 -15.19 -25.50
N PHE A 62 12.88 -15.10 -24.48
CA PHE A 62 12.58 -13.82 -23.85
C PHE A 62 13.80 -13.27 -23.09
N LYS A 63 14.53 -14.10 -22.33
CA LYS A 63 15.73 -13.66 -21.58
C LYS A 63 16.80 -13.05 -22.47
N GLN A 64 16.95 -13.53 -23.71
CA GLN A 64 17.89 -12.96 -24.70
C GLN A 64 17.57 -11.49 -25.02
N SER A 65 16.32 -11.03 -24.84
CA SER A 65 15.94 -9.62 -24.99
C SER A 65 16.48 -8.70 -23.87
N GLY A 66 17.16 -9.26 -22.87
CA GLY A 66 17.80 -8.53 -21.79
C GLY A 66 16.84 -8.05 -20.71
N SER A 67 17.17 -6.91 -20.08
CA SER A 67 16.35 -6.35 -19.01
C SER A 67 14.91 -6.09 -19.48
N GLY A 68 13.95 -6.38 -18.60
CA GLY A 68 12.53 -6.23 -18.91
C GLY A 68 11.91 -7.38 -19.70
N TRP A 69 12.61 -8.50 -19.91
CA TRP A 69 12.06 -9.65 -20.65
C TRP A 69 10.72 -10.17 -20.10
N GLN A 70 10.52 -10.17 -18.79
CA GLN A 70 9.25 -10.55 -18.17
C GLN A 70 8.10 -9.60 -18.53
N THR A 71 8.40 -8.30 -18.68
CA THR A 71 7.41 -7.32 -19.14
C THR A 71 7.02 -7.59 -20.58
N ARG A 72 7.99 -7.84 -21.47
CA ARG A 72 7.72 -8.22 -22.87
C ARG A 72 6.93 -9.52 -22.99
N MET A 73 7.25 -10.51 -22.15
CA MET A 73 6.50 -11.76 -22.08
C MET A 73 5.04 -11.51 -21.67
N ASN A 74 4.82 -10.68 -20.65
CA ASN A 74 3.46 -10.30 -20.23
C ASN A 74 2.69 -9.53 -21.31
N GLU A 75 3.35 -8.64 -22.06
CA GLU A 75 2.74 -7.93 -23.20
C GLU A 75 2.33 -8.90 -24.33
N ALA A 76 3.18 -9.87 -24.65
CA ALA A 76 2.85 -10.90 -25.64
C ALA A 76 1.63 -11.74 -25.21
N LEU A 77 1.56 -12.14 -23.93
CA LEU A 77 0.41 -12.84 -23.38
C LEU A 77 -0.87 -12.00 -23.45
N ARG A 78 -0.80 -10.71 -23.13
CA ARG A 78 -1.94 -9.79 -23.26
C ARG A 78 -2.43 -9.66 -24.69
N LYS A 79 -1.50 -9.45 -25.64
CA LYS A 79 -1.83 -9.35 -27.06
C LYS A 79 -2.53 -10.60 -27.58
N MET A 80 -2.08 -11.78 -27.19
CA MET A 80 -2.71 -13.05 -27.59
C MET A 80 -4.07 -13.28 -26.91
N ALA A 81 -4.26 -12.78 -25.69
CA ALA A 81 -5.54 -12.84 -24.97
C ALA A 81 -6.54 -11.75 -25.37
N GLY A 82 -6.12 -10.73 -26.15
CA GLY A 82 -6.95 -9.58 -26.50
C GLY A 82 -7.13 -8.57 -25.36
N LEU A 83 -6.16 -8.47 -24.44
CA LEU A 83 -6.12 -7.58 -23.28
C LEU A 83 -5.25 -6.33 -23.47
#